data_AF-A0A810Q031-F1
#
_entry.id   AF-A0A810Q031-F1
#
_cell.length_a   1.000
_cell.length_b   1.000
_cell.length_c   1.000
_cell.angle_alpha   90.00
_cell.angle_beta   90.00
_cell.angle_gamma   90.00
#
_symmetry.space_group_name_H-M   'P 1'
#
loop_
_entity.id
_entity.type
_entity.pdbx_description
1 polymer ?
#
loop_
_entity_poly.entity_id
_entity_poly.type
_entity_poly.pdbx_seq_one_letter_code
_entity_poly.pdbx_strand_id
1 'polypeptide(L)'
;MENSHPAIIDSSTFGRVQEELARRSGKRKISRKAKTEQGKYSSKYALTELLVCGECKSAYRRCTWTAGGKKKIVWRCINRIEYAKKYCHNSPSVEESILQRAVMAAIMKTAARNTEVLQTLKLHIGMGLAGEKSEDNSIDLQIRIAEIDAEFKKMLDRVSTDTIEAFDEETVARLMNEKSRLQQQLDNIADAEQRRENAKSRLDDIYTILDGIKNRPMEYDDRIVRQLLECVVVDSKEQITVIFKGGLKSVQPLTE
;
A
#
# COMPACT_ATOMS: atom_id res chain seq x y z
N MET A 1 16.74 22.04 10.93
CA MET A 1 17.85 21.61 10.07
C MET A 1 17.65 20.14 9.76
N GLU A 2 17.25 19.81 8.54
CA GLU A 2 17.47 18.48 8.00
C GLU A 2 18.94 18.38 7.52
N ASN A 3 19.53 17.18 7.55
CA ASN A 3 20.93 16.90 7.17
C ASN A 3 22.05 17.35 8.13
N SER A 4 21.78 17.61 9.42
CA SER A 4 22.85 17.84 10.41
C SER A 4 23.66 16.58 10.76
N HIS A 5 23.20 15.40 10.33
CA HIS A 5 23.91 14.13 10.45
C HIS A 5 23.63 13.26 9.22
N PRO A 6 24.57 12.37 8.85
CA PRO A 6 24.34 11.39 7.81
C PRO A 6 23.19 10.46 8.22
N ALA A 7 22.29 10.19 7.27
CA ALA A 7 21.14 9.33 7.49
C ALA A 7 21.58 7.89 7.82
N ILE A 8 20.95 7.29 8.84
CA ILE A 8 21.21 5.90 9.26
C ILE A 8 20.66 4.91 8.22
N ILE A 9 19.56 5.26 7.56
CA ILE A 9 18.92 4.49 6.50
C ILE A 9 18.62 5.41 5.31
N ASP A 10 18.55 4.86 4.11
CA ASP A 10 18.22 5.63 2.92
C ASP A 10 16.73 6.06 2.91
N SER A 11 16.44 7.13 2.16
CA SER A 11 15.08 7.69 2.07
C SER A 11 14.06 6.70 1.53
N SER A 12 14.45 5.81 0.60
CA SER A 12 13.53 4.80 0.06
C SER A 12 13.14 3.79 1.13
N THR A 13 14.10 3.29 1.90
CA THR A 13 13.83 2.39 3.04
C THR A 13 12.93 3.05 4.07
N PHE A 14 13.20 4.31 4.45
CA PHE A 14 12.36 5.06 5.37
C PHE A 14 10.92 5.23 4.82
N GLY A 15 10.78 5.66 3.57
CA GLY A 15 9.49 5.83 2.91
C GLY A 15 8.67 4.53 2.86
N ARG A 16 9.31 3.39 2.53
CA ARG A 16 8.64 2.07 2.54
C ARG A 16 8.11 1.71 3.93
N VAL A 17 8.85 2.04 4.99
CA VAL A 17 8.41 1.82 6.37
C VAL A 17 7.23 2.72 6.72
N GLN A 18 7.26 4.01 6.35
CA GLN A 18 6.13 4.92 6.58
C GLN A 18 4.86 4.44 5.87
N GLU A 19 4.96 3.98 4.63
CA GLU A 19 3.82 3.40 3.91
C GLU A 19 3.27 2.13 4.57
N GLU A 20 4.13 1.24 5.09
CA GLU A 20 3.70 0.04 5.81
C GLU A 20 3.05 0.38 7.17
N LEU A 21 3.55 1.41 7.87
CA LEU A 21 2.94 1.93 9.09
C LEU A 21 1.54 2.50 8.79
N ALA A 22 1.42 3.33 7.76
CA ALA A 22 0.14 3.89 7.30
C ALA A 22 -0.84 2.79 6.86
N ARG A 23 -0.36 1.77 6.14
CA ARG A 23 -1.17 0.61 5.74
C ARG A 23 -1.69 -0.14 6.97
N ARG A 24 -0.87 -0.31 8.01
CA ARG A 24 -1.27 -1.00 9.26
C ARG A 24 -2.26 -0.20 10.08
N SER A 25 -2.07 1.11 10.21
CA SER A 25 -2.98 1.99 10.95
C SER A 25 -4.33 2.15 10.24
N GLY A 26 -4.35 2.17 8.90
CA GLY A 26 -5.56 2.32 8.10
C GLY A 26 -6.49 1.10 8.04
N LYS A 27 -6.13 -0.03 8.66
CA LYS A 27 -6.96 -1.24 8.63
C LYS A 27 -8.20 -1.11 9.49
N ARG A 28 -9.38 -1.22 8.87
CA ARG A 28 -10.67 -1.21 9.55
C ARG A 28 -10.87 -2.45 10.43
N LYS A 29 -11.74 -2.28 11.44
CA LYS A 29 -12.11 -3.36 12.34
C LYS A 29 -12.74 -4.55 11.62
N ILE A 30 -12.03 -5.67 11.63
CA ILE A 30 -12.39 -6.89 10.89
C ILE A 30 -13.61 -7.59 11.51
N SER A 31 -13.89 -7.39 12.80
CA SER A 31 -15.03 -7.99 13.50
C SER A 31 -15.40 -7.21 14.74
N ARG A 32 -16.70 -7.10 15.05
CA ARG A 32 -17.16 -6.54 16.34
C ARG A 32 -16.65 -7.32 17.55
N LYS A 33 -16.40 -8.62 17.38
CA LYS A 33 -15.88 -9.52 18.44
C LYS A 33 -14.35 -9.42 18.62
N ALA A 34 -13.66 -8.69 17.75
CA ALA A 34 -12.23 -8.45 17.91
C ALA A 34 -11.98 -7.49 19.09
N LYS A 35 -11.12 -7.92 20.03
CA LYS A 35 -10.72 -7.11 21.19
C LYS A 35 -10.01 -5.82 20.80
N THR A 36 -9.24 -5.86 19.72
CA THR A 36 -8.58 -4.69 19.11
C THR A 36 -9.25 -4.36 17.78
N GLU A 37 -9.13 -3.12 17.33
CA GLU A 37 -9.58 -2.74 15.98
C GLU A 37 -8.90 -3.62 14.92
N GLN A 38 -7.64 -3.97 15.10
CA GLN A 38 -6.90 -4.79 14.14
C GLN A 38 -7.19 -6.30 14.24
N GLY A 39 -7.96 -6.76 15.23
CA GLY A 39 -7.92 -8.16 15.65
C GLY A 39 -6.51 -8.56 16.15
N LYS A 40 -6.33 -9.83 16.50
CA LYS A 40 -4.99 -10.35 16.80
C LYS A 40 -4.25 -10.44 15.46
N TYR A 41 -3.47 -9.42 15.11
CA TYR A 41 -2.62 -9.44 13.93
C TYR A 41 -1.65 -10.63 14.07
N SER A 42 -1.94 -11.71 13.37
CA SER A 42 -1.06 -12.86 13.28
C SER A 42 -0.58 -12.92 11.84
N SER A 43 0.69 -12.59 11.63
CA SER A 43 1.37 -12.72 10.34
C SER A 43 1.50 -14.17 9.86
N LYS A 44 0.95 -15.14 10.61
CA LYS A 44 1.05 -16.57 10.34
C LYS A 44 0.50 -17.02 8.99
N TYR A 45 -0.61 -16.43 8.50
CA TYR A 45 -1.21 -16.82 7.21
C TYR A 45 -1.48 -15.60 6.34
N ALA A 46 -0.90 -15.56 5.14
CA ALA A 46 -0.99 -14.47 4.16
C ALA A 46 -2.44 -14.18 3.76
N LEU A 47 -3.25 -15.22 3.53
CA LEU A 47 -4.65 -15.08 3.16
C LEU A 47 -5.52 -14.38 4.22
N THR A 48 -5.07 -14.29 5.47
CA THR A 48 -5.81 -13.56 6.52
C THR A 48 -5.99 -12.09 6.18
N GLU A 49 -5.01 -11.50 5.52
CA GLU A 49 -5.03 -10.08 5.13
C GLU A 49 -5.42 -9.87 3.67
N LEU A 50 -5.24 -10.88 2.84
CA LEU A 50 -5.35 -10.76 1.39
C LEU A 50 -6.69 -11.26 0.85
N LEU A 51 -7.37 -12.19 1.54
CA LEU A 51 -8.56 -12.85 1.00
C LEU A 51 -9.83 -12.04 1.28
N VAL A 52 -10.48 -11.59 0.21
CA VAL A 52 -11.62 -10.67 0.23
C VAL A 52 -12.82 -11.30 -0.48
N CYS A 53 -14.00 -11.00 0.02
CA CYS A 53 -15.27 -11.41 -0.56
C CYS A 53 -15.62 -10.62 -1.84
N GLY A 54 -15.90 -11.32 -2.94
CA GLY A 54 -16.36 -10.71 -4.19
C GLY A 54 -17.72 -10.04 -4.08
N GLU A 55 -18.60 -10.54 -3.21
CA GLU A 55 -19.96 -10.04 -3.02
C GLU A 55 -20.01 -8.80 -2.10
N CYS A 56 -19.61 -8.95 -0.83
CA CYS A 56 -19.78 -7.91 0.19
C CYS A 56 -18.47 -7.18 0.56
N LYS A 57 -17.38 -7.46 -0.16
CA LYS A 57 -16.04 -6.84 0.01
C LYS A 57 -15.42 -6.97 1.40
N SER A 58 -16.03 -7.76 2.28
CA SER A 58 -15.50 -8.05 3.61
C SER A 58 -14.42 -9.13 3.55
N ALA A 59 -13.52 -9.15 4.53
CA ALA A 59 -12.48 -10.17 4.60
C ALA A 59 -13.06 -11.59 4.81
N TYR A 60 -12.31 -12.58 4.36
CA TYR A 60 -12.53 -13.97 4.73
C TYR A 60 -11.81 -14.31 6.06
N ARG A 61 -12.36 -15.26 6.81
CA ARG A 61 -11.80 -15.79 8.05
C ARG A 61 -11.51 -17.26 7.88
N ARG A 62 -10.31 -17.66 8.31
CA ARG A 62 -9.90 -19.05 8.44
C ARG A 62 -10.71 -19.73 9.56
N CYS A 63 -11.34 -20.85 9.25
CA CYS A 63 -12.16 -21.64 10.17
C CYS A 63 -11.72 -23.10 10.11
N THR A 64 -11.81 -23.80 11.24
CA THR A 64 -11.63 -25.26 11.28
C THR A 64 -13.01 -25.91 11.24
N TRP A 65 -13.24 -26.77 10.26
CA TRP A 65 -14.41 -27.64 10.19
C TRP A 65 -14.01 -29.02 10.67
N THR A 66 -14.84 -29.62 11.52
CA THR A 66 -14.66 -31.00 11.97
C THR A 66 -15.89 -31.79 11.57
N ALA A 67 -15.71 -32.82 10.76
CA ALA A 67 -16.78 -33.71 10.33
C ALA A 67 -16.24 -35.15 10.34
N GLY A 68 -16.95 -36.07 11.02
CA GLY A 68 -16.56 -37.48 11.10
C GLY A 68 -15.13 -37.71 11.62
N GLY A 69 -14.69 -36.92 12.60
CA GLY A 69 -13.32 -37.00 13.17
C GLY A 69 -12.21 -36.37 12.31
N LYS A 70 -12.50 -35.98 11.05
CA LYS A 70 -11.53 -35.30 10.17
C LYS A 70 -11.65 -33.78 10.32
N LYS A 71 -10.50 -33.12 10.46
CA LYS A 71 -10.40 -31.65 10.50
C LYS A 71 -10.00 -31.13 9.12
N LYS A 72 -10.77 -30.18 8.60
CA LYS A 72 -10.45 -29.43 7.38
C LYS A 72 -10.40 -27.95 7.68
N ILE A 73 -9.51 -27.24 6.99
CA ILE A 73 -9.43 -25.80 7.09
C ILE A 73 -10.17 -25.18 5.92
N VAL A 74 -11.11 -24.30 6.23
CA VAL A 74 -11.89 -23.57 5.23
C VAL A 74 -11.83 -22.08 5.50
N TRP A 75 -11.97 -21.30 4.45
CA TRP A 75 -12.06 -19.86 4.50
C TRP A 75 -13.51 -19.44 4.22
N ARG A 76 -14.05 -18.56 5.07
CA ARG A 76 -15.45 -18.11 4.98
C ARG A 76 -15.54 -16.59 5.12
N CYS A 77 -16.38 -15.96 4.31
CA CYS A 77 -16.69 -14.53 4.44
C CYS A 77 -17.16 -14.21 5.87
N ILE A 78 -16.59 -13.16 6.47
CA ILE A 78 -16.90 -12.77 7.85
C ILE A 78 -18.36 -12.38 8.03
N ASN A 79 -18.94 -11.62 7.10
CA ASN A 79 -20.35 -11.25 7.18
C ASN A 79 -21.27 -12.47 7.15
N ARG A 80 -20.89 -13.52 6.41
CA ARG A 80 -21.58 -14.81 6.39
C ARG A 80 -21.50 -15.57 7.71
N ILE A 81 -20.38 -15.45 8.41
CA ILE A 81 -20.20 -16.06 9.75
C ILE A 81 -21.01 -15.29 10.79
N GLU A 82 -20.96 -13.96 10.77
CA GLU A 82 -21.48 -13.13 11.85
C GLU A 82 -22.95 -12.75 11.69
N TYR A 83 -23.42 -12.60 10.45
CA TYR A 83 -24.75 -12.08 10.13
C TYR A 83 -25.53 -12.98 9.15
N ALA A 84 -25.07 -14.23 8.97
CA ALA A 84 -25.65 -15.17 8.02
C ALA A 84 -25.81 -14.53 6.63
N LYS A 85 -27.02 -14.55 6.05
CA LYS A 85 -27.27 -14.01 4.70
C LYS A 85 -27.54 -12.50 4.67
N LYS A 86 -27.69 -11.81 5.80
CA LYS A 86 -28.18 -10.42 5.88
C LYS A 86 -27.39 -9.43 5.00
N TYR A 87 -26.07 -9.57 4.96
CA TYR A 87 -25.18 -8.68 4.20
C TYR A 87 -24.43 -9.39 3.07
N CYS A 88 -24.65 -10.70 2.89
CA CYS A 88 -23.86 -11.55 2.03
C CYS A 88 -24.55 -12.90 1.78
N HIS A 89 -25.18 -13.07 0.62
CA HIS A 89 -26.12 -14.12 0.27
C HIS A 89 -25.49 -15.31 -0.44
N ASN A 90 -24.43 -15.08 -1.24
CA ASN A 90 -23.91 -16.07 -2.18
C ASN A 90 -22.45 -16.48 -1.96
N SER A 91 -21.71 -15.77 -1.11
CA SER A 91 -20.28 -16.05 -0.88
C SER A 91 -19.98 -17.46 -0.36
N PRO A 92 -19.08 -18.21 -1.04
CA PRO A 92 -18.81 -19.61 -0.73
C PRO A 92 -17.92 -19.79 0.50
N SER A 93 -17.91 -21.01 1.03
CA SER A 93 -16.85 -21.50 1.91
C SER A 93 -15.87 -22.28 1.06
N VAL A 94 -14.57 -21.98 1.13
CA VAL A 94 -13.57 -22.57 0.22
C VAL A 94 -12.48 -23.26 1.05
N GLU A 95 -12.06 -24.46 0.66
CA GLU A 95 -10.98 -25.19 1.35
C GLU A 95 -9.63 -24.47 1.17
N GLU A 96 -8.80 -24.45 2.20
CA GLU A 96 -7.49 -23.77 2.19
C GLU A 96 -6.55 -24.32 1.10
N SER A 97 -6.51 -25.65 0.94
CA SER A 97 -5.69 -26.33 -0.07
C SER A 97 -6.05 -25.89 -1.50
N ILE A 98 -7.34 -25.78 -1.81
CA ILE A 98 -7.85 -25.33 -3.11
C ILE A 98 -7.44 -23.88 -3.37
N LEU A 99 -7.62 -23.00 -2.38
CA LEU A 99 -7.21 -21.60 -2.47
C LEU A 99 -5.70 -21.46 -2.70
N GLN A 100 -4.89 -22.18 -1.93
CA GLN A 100 -3.44 -22.14 -2.05
C GLN A 100 -2.97 -22.59 -3.44
N ARG A 101 -3.53 -23.69 -3.97
CA ARG A 101 -3.24 -24.15 -5.33
C ARG A 101 -3.65 -23.12 -6.39
N ALA A 102 -4.86 -22.56 -6.30
CA ALA A 102 -5.33 -21.56 -7.25
C ALA A 102 -4.46 -20.30 -7.22
N VAL A 103 -4.03 -19.85 -6.03
CA VAL A 103 -3.11 -18.71 -5.88
C VAL A 103 -1.76 -19.01 -6.53
N MET A 104 -1.17 -20.17 -6.26
CA MET A 104 0.12 -20.54 -6.86
C MET A 104 0.02 -20.73 -8.37
N ALA A 105 -1.09 -21.28 -8.88
CA ALA A 105 -1.37 -21.35 -10.31
C ALA A 105 -1.42 -19.96 -10.95
N ALA A 106 -2.01 -18.97 -10.27
CA ALA A 106 -2.01 -17.58 -10.71
C ALA A 106 -0.58 -17.02 -10.82
N ILE A 107 0.24 -17.24 -9.78
CA ILE A 107 1.64 -16.77 -9.71
C ILE A 107 2.46 -17.42 -10.82
N MET A 108 2.43 -18.75 -10.94
CA MET A 108 3.19 -19.48 -11.95
C MET A 108 2.75 -19.10 -13.37
N LYS A 109 1.44 -18.97 -13.62
CA LYS A 109 0.92 -18.53 -14.93
C LYS A 109 1.39 -17.12 -15.27
N THR A 110 1.46 -16.22 -14.28
CA THR A 110 1.98 -14.86 -14.48
C THR A 110 3.49 -14.88 -14.73
N ALA A 111 4.25 -15.67 -13.98
CA ALA A 111 5.70 -15.83 -14.15
C ALA A 111 6.07 -16.43 -15.51
N ALA A 112 5.24 -17.32 -16.05
CA ALA A 112 5.43 -17.93 -17.36
C ALA A 112 5.10 -17.00 -18.55
N ARG A 113 4.48 -15.83 -18.32
CA ARG A 113 4.24 -14.86 -19.40
C ARG A 113 5.58 -14.31 -19.91
N ASN A 114 5.61 -13.91 -21.19
CA ASN A 114 6.81 -13.34 -21.79
C ASN A 114 7.30 -12.15 -20.94
N THR A 115 8.54 -12.27 -20.46
CA THR A 115 9.26 -11.26 -19.68
C THR A 115 9.27 -9.90 -20.38
N GLU A 116 9.31 -9.86 -21.71
CA GLU A 116 9.26 -8.62 -22.51
C GLU A 116 7.89 -7.92 -22.43
N VAL A 117 6.80 -8.69 -22.42
CA VAL A 117 5.44 -8.15 -22.26
C VAL A 117 5.27 -7.57 -20.87
N LEU A 118 5.79 -8.28 -19.87
CA LEU A 118 5.83 -7.85 -18.48
C LEU A 118 6.66 -6.56 -18.31
N GLN A 119 7.85 -6.47 -18.93
CA GLN A 119 8.66 -5.25 -18.93
C GLN A 119 7.99 -4.08 -19.65
N THR A 120 7.31 -4.33 -20.77
CA THR A 120 6.54 -3.30 -21.46
C THR A 120 5.40 -2.78 -20.59
N LEU A 121 4.69 -3.66 -19.88
CA LEU A 121 3.67 -3.27 -18.90
C LEU A 121 4.27 -2.47 -17.74
N LYS A 122 5.44 -2.86 -17.23
CA LYS A 122 6.20 -2.09 -16.22
C LYS A 122 6.41 -0.65 -16.65
N LEU A 123 6.85 -0.44 -17.90
CA LEU A 123 7.16 0.88 -18.43
C LEU A 123 5.91 1.75 -18.50
N HIS A 124 4.80 1.20 -19.04
CA HIS A 124 3.53 1.91 -19.12
C HIS A 124 2.88 2.19 -17.76
N ILE A 125 2.93 1.25 -16.81
CA ILE A 125 2.42 1.47 -15.45
C ILE A 125 3.27 2.53 -14.74
N GLY A 126 4.60 2.48 -14.85
CA GLY A 126 5.49 3.50 -14.32
C GLY A 126 5.21 4.90 -14.90
N MET A 127 4.88 4.98 -16.20
CA MET A 127 4.48 6.23 -16.85
C MET A 127 3.08 6.70 -16.41
N GLY A 128 2.11 5.81 -16.28
CA GLY A 128 0.76 6.16 -15.82
C GLY A 128 0.70 6.58 -14.35
N LEU A 129 1.60 6.04 -13.52
CA LEU A 129 1.80 6.48 -12.14
C LEU A 129 2.57 7.81 -12.04
N ALA A 130 3.24 8.25 -13.11
CA ALA A 130 4.00 9.50 -13.11
C ALA A 130 3.12 10.75 -13.17
N GLY A 131 1.82 10.61 -13.48
CA GLY A 131 0.96 11.74 -13.81
C GLY A 131 1.48 12.49 -15.05
N GLU A 132 0.73 13.48 -15.53
CA GLU A 132 1.40 14.54 -16.29
C GLU A 132 2.46 15.12 -15.35
N LYS A 133 3.72 15.21 -15.82
CA LYS A 133 4.73 16.01 -15.13
C LYS A 133 4.17 17.43 -15.05
N SER A 134 3.51 17.79 -13.95
CA SER A 134 3.32 19.20 -13.64
C SER A 134 4.71 19.80 -13.61
N GLU A 135 4.88 21.01 -14.14
CA GLU A 135 6.15 21.73 -14.03
C GLU A 135 6.62 21.65 -12.58
N ASP A 136 7.82 21.10 -12.40
CA ASP A 136 8.44 20.91 -11.10
C ASP A 136 8.89 22.29 -10.60
N ASN A 137 7.96 23.02 -10.01
CA ASN A 137 8.19 24.34 -9.46
C ASN A 137 8.83 24.27 -8.06
N SER A 138 9.39 23.12 -7.65
CA SER A 138 10.01 22.94 -6.33
C SER A 138 11.14 23.94 -6.09
N ILE A 139 11.92 24.26 -7.12
CA ILE A 139 13.00 25.25 -7.06
C ILE A 139 12.41 26.65 -6.78
N ASP A 140 11.36 27.05 -7.50
CA ASP A 140 10.73 28.36 -7.30
C ASP A 140 10.10 28.49 -5.90
N LEU A 141 9.48 27.42 -5.40
CA LEU A 141 8.94 27.36 -4.04
C LEU A 141 10.06 27.51 -2.99
N GLN A 142 11.20 26.83 -3.18
CA GLN A 142 12.35 26.94 -2.28
C GLN A 142 12.98 28.34 -2.31
N ILE A 143 13.10 28.95 -3.48
CA ILE A 143 13.58 30.33 -3.62
C ILE A 143 12.66 31.27 -2.82
N ARG A 144 11.35 31.17 -2.99
CA ARG A 144 10.39 32.03 -2.28
C ARG A 144 10.44 31.83 -0.77
N ILE A 145 10.60 30.60 -0.29
CA ILE A 145 10.77 30.34 1.15
C ILE A 145 12.06 30.97 1.68
N ALA A 146 13.17 30.87 0.94
CA ALA A 146 14.44 31.49 1.33
C ALA A 146 14.37 33.02 1.37
N GLU A 147 13.63 33.64 0.44
CA GLU A 147 13.32 35.06 0.46
C GLU A 147 12.52 35.46 1.71
N ILE A 148 11.46 34.71 2.03
CA ILE A 148 10.65 34.95 3.24
C ILE A 148 11.51 34.82 4.50
N ASP A 149 12.41 33.82 4.58
CA ASP A 149 13.31 33.64 5.71
C ASP A 149 14.33 34.78 5.85
N ALA A 150 14.83 35.29 4.72
CA ALA A 150 15.70 36.46 4.70
C ALA A 150 14.96 37.75 5.13
N GLU A 151 13.71 37.93 4.70
CA GLU A 151 12.84 39.03 5.15
C GLU A 151 12.56 38.94 6.65
N PHE A 152 12.22 37.75 7.16
CA PHE A 152 12.02 37.50 8.59
C PHE A 152 13.25 37.85 9.42
N LYS A 153 14.43 37.41 8.97
CA LYS A 153 15.69 37.68 9.65
C LYS A 153 16.00 39.18 9.70
N LYS A 154 15.82 39.88 8.59
CA LYS A 154 15.98 41.35 8.53
C LYS A 154 15.02 42.07 9.48
N MET A 155 13.80 41.57 9.63
CA MET A 155 12.80 42.14 10.54
C MET A 155 13.21 41.95 12.01
N LEU A 156 13.69 40.75 12.37
CA LEU A 156 14.22 40.44 13.71
C LEU A 156 15.45 41.28 14.08
N ASP A 157 16.38 41.45 13.13
CA ASP A 157 17.61 42.23 13.36
C ASP A 157 17.30 43.70 13.67
N ARG A 158 16.26 44.28 13.03
CA ARG A 158 15.82 45.68 13.27
C ARG A 158 15.23 45.90 14.66
N VAL A 159 14.49 44.92 15.18
CA VAL A 159 13.90 44.97 16.53
C VAL A 159 14.98 44.93 17.61
N SER A 160 16.14 44.30 17.32
CA SER A 160 17.26 44.22 18.26
C SER A 160 18.11 45.50 18.33
N THR A 161 18.00 46.43 17.36
CA THR A 161 18.95 47.54 17.21
C THR A 161 18.42 48.93 17.56
N ASP A 162 17.14 49.26 17.39
CA ASP A 162 16.57 50.53 17.88
C ASP A 162 15.04 50.60 17.71
N THR A 163 14.37 51.23 18.69
CA THR A 163 12.98 51.74 18.70
C THR A 163 11.83 50.76 18.44
N ILE A 164 10.98 50.61 19.47
CA ILE A 164 9.67 49.95 19.46
C ILE A 164 8.67 50.85 18.70
N GLU A 165 8.87 51.03 17.40
CA GLU A 165 7.82 51.51 16.50
C GLU A 165 7.24 50.29 15.77
N ALA A 166 6.04 49.90 16.24
CA ALA A 166 5.12 48.93 15.65
C ALA A 166 5.79 47.75 14.92
N PHE A 167 6.13 46.71 15.66
CA PHE A 167 6.32 45.38 15.09
C PHE A 167 5.10 45.07 14.21
N ASP A 168 5.29 45.01 12.90
CA ASP A 168 4.23 44.78 11.92
C ASP A 168 3.80 43.32 11.98
N GLU A 169 3.04 43.02 13.03
CA GLU A 169 2.55 41.69 13.38
C GLU A 169 1.66 41.13 12.26
N GLU A 170 1.00 42.01 11.49
CA GLU A 170 0.20 41.64 10.32
C GLU A 170 1.07 41.15 9.15
N THR A 171 2.15 41.87 8.82
CA THR A 171 3.11 41.42 7.79
C THR A 171 3.82 40.13 8.21
N VAL A 172 4.19 39.99 9.48
CA VAL A 172 4.76 38.76 10.05
C VAL A 172 3.79 37.60 9.90
N ALA A 173 2.53 37.77 10.33
CA ALA A 173 1.51 36.72 10.22
C ALA A 173 1.26 36.32 8.75
N ARG A 174 1.23 37.29 7.82
CA ARG A 174 1.08 37.03 6.38
C ARG A 174 2.24 36.21 5.83
N LEU A 175 3.48 36.59 6.12
CA LEU A 175 4.68 35.89 5.67
C LEU A 175 4.79 34.48 6.26
N MET A 176 4.43 34.29 7.55
CA MET A 176 4.38 32.95 8.15
C MET A 176 3.32 32.06 7.48
N ASN A 177 2.13 32.60 7.20
CA ASN A 177 1.08 31.87 6.50
C ASN A 177 1.50 31.50 5.08
N GLU A 178 2.15 32.42 4.36
CA GLU A 178 2.70 32.16 3.03
C GLU A 178 3.76 31.04 3.10
N LYS A 179 4.73 31.15 4.01
CA LYS A 179 5.77 30.13 4.22
C LYS A 179 5.16 28.77 4.55
N SER A 180 4.19 28.72 5.46
CA SER A 180 3.50 27.48 5.84
C SER A 180 2.80 26.83 4.63
N ARG A 181 2.13 27.63 3.79
CA ARG A 181 1.49 27.15 2.57
C ARG A 181 2.50 26.63 1.54
N LEU A 182 3.60 27.37 1.32
CA LEU A 182 4.64 26.96 0.38
C LEU A 182 5.37 25.70 0.85
N GLN A 183 5.63 25.59 2.16
CA GLN A 183 6.21 24.39 2.76
C GLN A 183 5.30 23.19 2.57
N GLN A 184 3.99 23.35 2.83
CA GLN A 184 3.01 22.29 2.59
C GLN A 184 2.96 21.86 1.12
N GLN A 185 3.14 22.79 0.17
CA GLN A 185 3.23 22.47 -1.25
C GLN A 185 4.48 21.67 -1.59
N LEU A 186 5.65 22.05 -1.05
CA LEU A 186 6.89 21.29 -1.20
C LEU A 186 6.77 19.88 -0.62
N ASP A 187 6.21 19.75 0.58
CA ASP A 187 6.02 18.46 1.24
C ASP A 187 5.10 17.55 0.40
N ASN A 188 4.04 18.10 -0.20
CA ASN A 188 3.15 17.36 -1.08
C ASN A 188 3.84 16.87 -2.37
N ILE A 189 4.73 17.69 -2.95
CA ILE A 189 5.53 17.34 -4.12
C ILE A 189 6.50 16.20 -3.74
N ALA A 190 7.25 16.37 -2.66
CA ALA A 190 8.18 15.35 -2.16
C ALA A 190 7.46 14.02 -1.85
N ASP A 191 6.29 14.06 -1.22
CA ASP A 191 5.45 12.89 -0.95
C ASP A 191 4.95 12.22 -2.24
N ALA A 192 4.61 12.99 -3.27
CA ALA A 192 4.21 12.45 -4.57
C ALA A 192 5.40 11.75 -5.26
N GLU A 193 6.58 12.37 -5.25
CA GLU A 193 7.80 11.79 -5.81
C GLU A 193 8.23 10.51 -5.08
N GLN A 194 8.22 10.54 -3.74
CA GLN A 194 8.56 9.38 -2.93
C GLN A 194 7.60 8.22 -3.17
N ARG A 195 6.28 8.48 -3.26
CA ARG A 195 5.28 7.46 -3.62
C ARG A 195 5.54 6.87 -5.00
N ARG A 196 5.92 7.70 -5.98
CA ARG A 196 6.26 7.26 -7.33
C ARG A 196 7.48 6.34 -7.34
N GLU A 197 8.55 6.72 -6.64
CA GLU A 197 9.77 5.91 -6.54
C GLU A 197 9.50 4.58 -5.82
N ASN A 198 8.74 4.63 -4.72
CA ASN A 198 8.33 3.42 -3.99
C ASN A 198 7.49 2.49 -4.87
N ALA A 199 6.57 3.02 -5.68
CA ALA A 199 5.78 2.23 -6.60
C ALA A 199 6.63 1.58 -7.71
N LYS A 200 7.60 2.33 -8.26
CA LYS A 200 8.56 1.80 -9.23
C LYS A 200 9.41 0.68 -8.63
N SER A 201 10.03 0.90 -7.46
CA SER A 201 10.81 -0.13 -6.75
C SER A 201 9.99 -1.39 -6.46
N ARG A 202 8.71 -1.26 -6.07
CA ARG A 202 7.82 -2.42 -5.86
C ARG A 202 7.59 -3.23 -7.14
N LEU A 203 7.44 -2.57 -8.29
CA LEU A 203 7.31 -3.28 -9.56
C LEU A 203 8.59 -4.05 -9.88
N ASP A 204 9.75 -3.45 -9.68
CA ASP A 204 11.07 -4.08 -9.89
C ASP A 204 11.23 -5.33 -9.01
N ASP A 205 10.87 -5.25 -7.72
CA ASP A 205 10.89 -6.37 -6.79
C ASP A 205 10.00 -7.52 -7.32
N ILE A 206 8.78 -7.21 -7.77
CA ILE A 206 7.82 -8.20 -8.29
C ILE A 206 8.37 -8.90 -9.52
N TYR A 207 8.93 -8.16 -10.48
CA TYR A 207 9.48 -8.75 -11.69
C TYR A 207 10.70 -9.63 -11.41
N THR A 208 11.56 -9.21 -10.49
CA THR A 208 12.73 -9.99 -10.08
C THR A 208 12.31 -11.31 -9.44
N ILE A 209 11.29 -11.29 -8.57
CA ILE A 209 10.74 -12.50 -7.96
C ILE A 209 10.09 -13.40 -9.03
N LEU A 210 9.28 -12.84 -9.93
CA LEU A 210 8.60 -13.63 -10.97
C LEU A 210 9.60 -14.30 -11.92
N ASP A 211 10.67 -13.60 -12.31
CA ASP A 211 11.72 -14.16 -13.18
C ASP A 211 12.51 -15.26 -12.45
N GLY A 212 12.82 -15.08 -11.17
CA GLY A 212 13.50 -16.11 -10.36
C GLY A 212 12.69 -17.40 -10.15
N ILE A 213 11.36 -17.33 -10.23
CA ILE A 213 10.44 -18.47 -10.08
C ILE A 213 10.09 -19.10 -11.44
N LYS A 214 10.40 -18.41 -12.54
CA LYS A 214 10.16 -18.88 -13.90
C LYS A 214 10.71 -20.30 -14.08
N ASN A 215 9.86 -21.21 -14.54
CA ASN A 215 10.15 -22.63 -14.78
C ASN A 215 10.48 -23.48 -13.53
N ARG A 216 10.18 -23.02 -12.31
CA ARG A 216 10.32 -23.83 -11.09
C ARG A 216 8.94 -24.10 -10.48
N PRO A 217 8.52 -25.36 -10.36
CA PRO A 217 7.36 -25.71 -9.55
C PRO A 217 7.59 -25.25 -8.12
N MET A 218 6.61 -24.57 -7.54
CA MET A 218 6.74 -23.98 -6.21
C MET A 218 5.52 -24.33 -5.36
N GLU A 219 5.79 -24.74 -4.12
CA GLU A 219 4.76 -24.93 -3.10
C GLU A 219 4.23 -23.59 -2.59
N TYR A 220 3.12 -23.62 -1.87
CA TYR A 220 2.56 -22.40 -1.30
C TYR A 220 3.52 -21.78 -0.26
N ASP A 221 3.92 -20.53 -0.48
CA ASP A 221 4.77 -19.77 0.44
C ASP A 221 4.09 -18.42 0.78
N ASP A 222 3.74 -18.25 2.07
CA ASP A 222 3.13 -17.03 2.59
C ASP A 222 3.96 -15.76 2.33
N ARG A 223 5.30 -15.86 2.31
CA ARG A 223 6.20 -14.73 2.07
C ARG A 223 6.08 -14.24 0.63
N ILE A 224 6.13 -15.17 -0.32
CA ILE A 224 6.03 -14.86 -1.76
C ILE A 224 4.65 -14.30 -2.07
N VAL A 225 3.60 -14.91 -1.52
CA VAL A 225 2.21 -14.43 -1.66
C VAL A 225 2.08 -12.99 -1.14
N ARG A 226 2.64 -12.67 0.04
CA ARG A 226 2.63 -11.29 0.58
C ARG A 226 3.45 -10.31 -0.23
N GLN A 227 4.54 -10.75 -0.84
CA GLN A 227 5.39 -9.90 -1.66
C GLN A 227 4.70 -9.54 -2.98
N LEU A 228 4.10 -10.53 -3.64
CA LEU A 228 3.55 -10.39 -4.99
C LEU A 228 2.11 -9.86 -5.03
N LEU A 229 1.26 -10.24 -4.07
CA LEU A 229 -0.18 -10.00 -4.16
C LEU A 229 -0.62 -8.79 -3.35
N GLU A 230 -1.55 -8.03 -3.93
CA GLU A 230 -2.28 -6.96 -3.25
C GLU A 230 -3.50 -7.54 -2.52
N CYS A 231 -4.30 -8.36 -3.21
CA CYS A 231 -5.39 -9.11 -2.61
C CYS A 231 -5.84 -10.28 -3.51
N VAL A 232 -6.66 -11.16 -2.95
CA VAL A 232 -7.32 -12.28 -3.62
C VAL A 232 -8.81 -12.15 -3.39
N VAL A 233 -9.59 -12.03 -4.46
CA VAL A 233 -11.04 -11.88 -4.40
C VAL A 233 -11.71 -13.23 -4.68
N VAL A 234 -12.55 -13.69 -3.75
CA VAL A 234 -13.39 -14.88 -3.95
C VAL A 234 -14.65 -14.45 -4.67
N ASP A 235 -14.69 -14.66 -5.99
CA ASP A 235 -15.80 -14.22 -6.83
C ASP A 235 -17.01 -15.14 -6.67
N SER A 236 -16.76 -16.46 -6.69
CA SER A 236 -17.79 -17.48 -6.59
C SER A 236 -17.22 -18.80 -6.05
N LYS A 237 -18.05 -19.84 -5.97
CA LYS A 237 -17.62 -21.20 -5.63
C LYS A 237 -16.66 -21.81 -6.66
N GLU A 238 -16.63 -21.25 -7.88
CA GLU A 238 -15.92 -21.80 -9.03
C GLU A 238 -14.62 -21.06 -9.35
N GLN A 239 -14.45 -19.81 -8.89
CA GLN A 239 -13.28 -19.02 -9.26
C GLN A 239 -12.89 -17.95 -8.24
N ILE A 240 -11.62 -17.55 -8.32
CA ILE A 240 -11.03 -16.40 -7.64
C ILE A 240 -10.39 -15.46 -8.65
N THR A 241 -10.30 -14.19 -8.28
CA THR A 241 -9.47 -13.19 -8.97
C THR A 241 -8.29 -12.84 -8.08
N VAL A 242 -7.09 -13.18 -8.54
CA VAL A 242 -5.83 -12.80 -7.89
C VAL A 242 -5.36 -11.45 -8.44
N ILE A 243 -5.16 -10.48 -7.55
CA ILE A 243 -4.68 -9.15 -7.88
C ILE A 243 -3.26 -8.99 -7.36
N PHE A 244 -2.32 -8.83 -8.29
CA PHE A 244 -0.92 -8.57 -7.98
C PHE A 244 -0.75 -7.11 -7.59
N LYS A 245 0.26 -6.83 -6.77
CA LYS A 245 0.74 -5.47 -6.58
C LYS A 245 1.16 -4.91 -7.94
N GLY A 246 0.82 -3.65 -8.21
CA GLY A 246 0.92 -3.09 -9.56
C GLY A 246 -0.30 -3.33 -10.45
N GLY A 247 -1.36 -3.98 -9.95
CA GLY A 247 -2.69 -3.98 -10.56
C GLY A 247 -2.97 -5.07 -11.58
N LEU A 248 -1.99 -5.93 -11.90
CA LEU A 248 -2.21 -7.08 -12.78
C LEU A 248 -3.22 -8.04 -12.15
N LYS A 249 -4.18 -8.51 -12.96
CA LYS A 249 -5.23 -9.44 -12.51
C LYS A 249 -5.09 -10.79 -13.19
N SER A 250 -5.35 -11.86 -12.44
CA SER A 250 -5.34 -13.24 -12.91
C SER A 250 -6.53 -13.99 -12.33
N VAL A 251 -7.48 -14.38 -13.20
CA VAL A 251 -8.63 -15.20 -12.80
C VAL A 251 -8.20 -16.67 -12.81
N GLN A 252 -8.54 -17.38 -11.74
CA GLN A 252 -8.21 -18.79 -11.54
C GLN A 252 -9.44 -19.58 -11.10
N PRO A 253 -9.65 -20.78 -11.66
CA PRO A 253 -10.71 -21.66 -11.20
C PRO A 253 -10.35 -22.27 -9.83
N LEU A 254 -11.38 -22.56 -9.04
CA LEU A 254 -11.29 -23.31 -7.79
C LEU A 254 -11.61 -24.78 -8.08
N THR A 255 -10.66 -25.49 -8.66
CA THR A 255 -10.77 -26.94 -8.92
C THR A 255 -10.26 -27.77 -7.74
N GLU A 256 -10.96 -28.86 -7.45
CA GLU A 256 -10.51 -29.91 -6.52
C GLU A 256 -9.30 -30.69 -7.06
#